data_AF-A0A7F8PYE7-F1
#
_entry.id   AF-A0A7F8PYE7-F1
#
_cell.length_a   1.000
_cell.length_b   1.000
_cell.length_c   1.000
_cell.angle_alpha   90.00
_cell.angle_beta   90.00
_cell.angle_gamma   90.00
#
_symmetry.space_group_name_H-M   'P 1'
#
loop_
_entity.id
_entity.type
_entity.pdbx_description
1 polymer ?
#
loop_
_entity_poly.entity_id
_entity_poly.type
_entity_poly.pdbx_seq_one_letter_code
_entity_poly.pdbx_strand_id
1 'polypeptide(L)'
;MTAILRQMEDYHYAHLIKTFGKMRTDVVDFLMETFIMFKNLIGKNVYPFDWVIMNMMQNKVFLRAINQYADMLNKKFLDQANFELQLWNNYFHLAVAFLTQESLQLENFSSAKRGKILNK
;
A
#
# COMPACT_ATOMS: atom_id res chain seq x y z
N MET A 1 -1.48 13.28 0.09
CA MET A 1 -1.13 11.91 0.51
C MET A 1 -0.06 11.26 -0.37
N THR A 2 -0.32 11.02 -1.66
CA THR A 2 0.63 10.36 -2.59
C THR A 2 1.98 11.08 -2.67
N ALA A 3 1.97 12.42 -2.62
CA ALA A 3 3.19 13.23 -2.58
C ALA A 3 4.03 12.96 -1.31
N ILE A 4 3.40 12.78 -0.15
CA ILE A 4 4.10 12.48 1.11
C ILE A 4 4.67 11.07 1.06
N LEU A 5 3.87 10.07 0.69
CA LEU A 5 4.32 8.68 0.54
C LEU A 5 5.47 8.53 -0.46
N ARG A 6 5.49 9.33 -1.53
CA ARG A 6 6.59 9.35 -2.50
C ARG A 6 7.91 9.84 -1.88
N GLN A 7 7.85 10.73 -0.90
CA GLN A 7 9.01 11.25 -0.18
C GLN A 7 9.41 10.35 1.00
N MET A 8 8.60 9.34 1.35
CA MET A 8 8.93 8.43 2.43
C MET A 8 10.04 7.46 1.98
N GLU A 9 11.09 7.43 2.79
CA GLU A 9 12.20 6.49 2.68
C GLU A 9 12.20 5.56 3.89
N ASP A 10 12.96 4.48 3.82
CA ASP A 10 12.92 3.39 4.80
C ASP A 10 13.20 3.89 6.22
N TYR A 11 14.11 4.87 6.38
CA TYR A 11 14.40 5.48 7.66
C TYR A 11 13.22 6.31 8.22
N HIS A 12 12.40 6.90 7.36
CA HIS A 12 11.25 7.70 7.78
C HIS A 12 10.18 6.82 8.44
N TYR A 13 9.95 5.62 7.91
CA TYR A 13 9.04 4.64 8.52
C TYR A 13 9.54 4.23 9.92
N ALA A 14 10.83 3.87 10.03
CA ALA A 14 11.43 3.49 11.31
C ALA A 14 11.35 4.63 12.34
N HIS A 15 11.63 5.87 11.92
CA HIS A 15 11.58 7.04 12.79
C HIS A 15 10.17 7.38 13.25
N LEU A 16 9.17 7.29 12.37
CA LEU A 16 7.78 7.55 12.70
C LEU A 16 7.26 6.55 13.74
N ILE A 17 7.57 5.26 13.58
CA ILE A 17 7.19 4.24 14.56
C ILE A 17 7.93 4.44 15.89
N LYS A 18 9.21 4.83 15.87
CA LYS A 18 9.96 5.11 17.10
C LYS A 18 9.41 6.33 17.85
N THR A 19 8.89 7.33 17.13
CA THR A 19 8.44 8.60 17.71
C THR A 19 7.01 8.50 18.25
N PHE A 20 6.12 7.82 17.51
CA PHE A 20 4.69 7.72 17.85
C PHE A 20 4.30 6.38 18.47
N GLY A 21 5.11 5.33 18.30
CA GLY A 21 4.85 3.99 18.84
C GLY A 21 5.38 3.78 20.25
N LYS A 22 4.99 4.64 21.20
CA LYS A 22 5.33 4.45 22.62
C LYS A 22 4.60 3.24 23.20
N MET A 23 3.37 3.00 22.75
CA MET A 23 2.63 1.77 23.01
C MET A 23 2.45 0.96 21.73
N ARG A 24 2.35 -0.37 21.86
CA ARG A 24 2.06 -1.27 20.72
C ARG A 24 0.74 -0.88 20.03
N THR A 25 -0.27 -0.49 20.81
CA THR A 25 -1.59 -0.06 20.36
C THR A 25 -1.52 1.14 19.42
N ASP A 26 -0.69 2.14 19.73
CA ASP A 26 -0.55 3.34 18.88
C ASP A 26 -0.06 2.98 17.47
N VAL A 27 0.83 1.99 17.37
CA VAL A 27 1.35 1.50 16.08
C VAL A 27 0.29 0.71 15.33
N VAL A 28 -0.52 -0.08 16.04
CA VAL A 28 -1.64 -0.84 15.46
C VAL A 28 -2.68 0.13 14.89
N ASP A 29 -3.11 1.14 15.66
CA ASP A 29 -4.11 2.11 15.25
C ASP A 29 -3.64 2.92 14.03
N PHE A 30 -2.40 3.41 14.07
CA PHE A 30 -1.80 4.10 12.92
C PHE A 30 -1.81 3.26 11.64
N LEU A 31 -1.44 1.98 11.75
CA LEU A 31 -1.42 1.07 10.60
C LEU A 31 -2.83 0.79 10.08
N MET A 32 -3.79 0.56 10.98
CA MET A 32 -5.19 0.32 10.65
C MET A 32 -5.78 1.52 9.88
N GLU A 33 -5.60 2.74 10.39
CA GLU A 33 -6.05 3.97 9.73
C GLU A 33 -5.37 4.15 8.36
N THR A 34 -4.06 3.88 8.30
CA THR A 34 -3.30 3.96 7.05
C THR A 34 -3.84 2.96 6.02
N PHE A 35 -4.14 1.72 6.41
CA PHE A 35 -4.68 0.70 5.51
C PHE A 35 -6.06 1.08 4.99
N ILE A 36 -6.96 1.57 5.85
CA ILE A 36 -8.29 2.06 5.46
C ILE A 36 -8.17 3.20 4.45
N MET A 37 -7.29 4.15 4.73
CA MET A 37 -7.06 5.27 3.83
C MET A 37 -6.50 4.81 2.47
N PHE A 38 -5.55 3.85 2.45
CA PHE A 38 -5.06 3.27 1.20
C PHE A 38 -6.18 2.57 0.42
N LYS A 39 -7.00 1.75 1.08
CA LYS A 39 -8.16 1.10 0.43
C LYS A 39 -9.10 2.13 -0.19
N ASN A 40 -9.37 3.25 0.49
CA ASN A 40 -10.20 4.33 -0.03
C ASN A 40 -9.59 5.01 -1.26
N LEU A 41 -8.26 5.21 -1.28
CA LEU A 41 -7.55 5.80 -2.41
C LEU A 41 -7.45 4.86 -3.61
N ILE A 42 -7.33 3.55 -3.38
CA ILE A 42 -7.32 2.53 -4.43
C ILE A 42 -8.73 2.37 -5.02
N GLY A 43 -9.77 2.34 -4.18
CA GLY A 43 -11.15 2.19 -4.61
C GLY A 43 -11.74 3.42 -5.33
N LYS A 44 -11.11 4.59 -5.18
CA LYS A 44 -11.49 5.83 -5.87
C LYS A 44 -10.34 6.25 -6.78
N ASN A 45 -10.41 5.86 -8.06
CA ASN A 45 -9.44 6.28 -9.08
C ASN A 45 -9.24 7.81 -9.03
N VAL A 46 -8.06 8.24 -8.59
CA VAL A 46 -7.72 9.67 -8.44
C VAL A 46 -7.53 10.33 -9.79
N TYR A 47 -7.02 9.57 -10.76
CA TYR A 47 -6.84 10.02 -12.14
C TYR A 47 -7.80 9.29 -13.09
N PRO A 48 -8.11 9.90 -14.23
CA PRO A 48 -8.82 9.23 -15.31
C PRO A 48 -8.15 7.91 -15.74
N PHE A 49 -8.94 6.93 -16.21
CA PHE A 49 -8.45 5.60 -16.58
C PHE A 49 -7.44 5.62 -17.73
N ASP A 50 -7.55 6.58 -18.65
CA ASP A 50 -6.66 6.79 -19.77
C ASP A 50 -5.29 7.36 -19.37
N TRP A 51 -5.16 7.93 -18.17
CA TRP A 51 -3.91 8.51 -17.62
C TRP A 51 -2.98 7.43 -17.04
N VAL A 52 -2.67 6.44 -17.86
CA VAL A 52 -1.98 5.22 -17.43
C VAL A 52 -0.61 5.45 -16.85
N ILE A 53 0.15 6.42 -17.36
CA ILE A 53 1.46 6.74 -16.80
C ILE A 53 1.30 7.21 -15.35
N MET A 54 0.32 8.08 -15.07
CA MET A 54 0.05 8.58 -13.72
C MET A 54 -0.48 7.47 -12.81
N ASN A 55 -1.41 6.66 -13.29
CA ASN A 55 -1.94 5.52 -12.56
C ASN A 55 -0.83 4.50 -12.21
N MET A 56 0.05 4.16 -13.14
CA MET A 56 1.16 3.24 -12.90
C MET A 56 2.21 3.84 -11.94
N MET A 57 2.49 5.15 -12.03
CA MET A 57 3.38 5.85 -11.09
C MET A 57 2.80 5.82 -9.67
N GLN A 58 1.50 6.06 -9.51
CA GLN A 58 0.82 5.96 -8.22
C GLN A 58 0.84 4.51 -7.69
N ASN A 59 0.55 3.53 -8.54
CA ASN A 59 0.58 2.11 -8.18
C ASN A 59 1.97 1.68 -7.70
N LYS A 60 3.05 2.17 -8.32
CA LYS A 60 4.42 1.90 -7.87
C LYS A 60 4.69 2.46 -6.46
N VAL A 61 4.21 3.66 -6.17
CA VAL A 61 4.33 4.26 -4.82
C VAL A 61 3.53 3.46 -3.79
N PHE A 62 2.30 3.08 -4.12
CA PHE A 62 1.48 2.25 -3.22
C PHE A 62 2.10 0.87 -2.98
N LEU A 63 2.56 0.19 -4.03
CA LEU A 63 3.22 -1.10 -3.92
C LEU A 63 4.44 -1.04 -2.99
N ARG A 64 5.28 0.00 -3.14
CA ARG A 64 6.42 0.21 -2.24
C ARG A 64 5.99 0.35 -0.78
N ALA A 65 4.97 1.17 -0.51
CA ALA A 65 4.48 1.37 0.85
C ALA A 65 3.84 0.10 1.44
N ILE A 66 3.04 -0.63 0.65
CA ILE A 66 2.43 -1.91 1.06
C ILE A 66 3.52 -2.93 1.43
N ASN A 67 4.58 -3.05 0.62
CA ASN A 67 5.70 -3.95 0.93
C ASN A 67 6.44 -3.54 2.21
N GLN A 68 6.66 -2.25 2.43
CA GLN A 68 7.27 -1.75 3.68
C GLN A 68 6.41 -2.08 4.91
N TYR A 69 5.08 -1.97 4.79
CA TYR A 69 4.18 -2.39 5.86
C TYR A 69 4.20 -3.89 6.10
N ALA A 70 4.31 -4.71 5.04
CA ALA A 70 4.48 -6.16 5.16
C ALA A 70 5.72 -6.51 5.99
N ASP A 71 6.85 -5.89 5.69
CA ASP A 71 8.10 -6.10 6.42
C ASP A 71 7.98 -5.70 7.90
N MET A 72 7.29 -4.60 8.19
CA MET A 72 7.01 -4.20 9.57
C MET A 72 6.10 -5.21 10.28
N LEU A 73 5.02 -5.64 9.63
CA LEU A 73 4.08 -6.62 10.18
C LEU A 73 4.80 -7.93 10.52
N ASN A 74 5.62 -8.43 9.60
CA ASN A 74 6.45 -9.62 9.82
C ASN A 74 7.37 -9.46 11.03
N LYS A 75 8.05 -8.31 11.17
CA LYS A 75 9.03 -8.09 12.24
C LYS A 75 8.41 -7.86 13.62
N LYS A 76 7.20 -7.27 13.70
CA LYS A 76 6.63 -6.78 14.97
C LYS A 76 5.34 -7.48 15.40
N PHE A 77 4.65 -8.15 14.48
CA PHE A 77 3.27 -8.59 14.65
C PHE A 77 3.02 -10.04 14.20
N LEU A 78 4.06 -10.81 13.86
CA LEU A 78 3.95 -12.23 13.47
C LEU A 78 4.23 -13.21 14.64
N ASP A 79 4.57 -12.71 15.82
CA ASP A 79 4.80 -13.54 17.00
C ASP A 79 3.49 -14.22 17.48
N GLN A 80 3.58 -15.51 17.82
CA GLN A 80 2.42 -16.32 18.19
C GLN A 80 1.80 -15.89 19.53
N ALA A 81 2.59 -15.36 20.46
CA ALA A 81 2.08 -14.93 21.76
C ALA A 81 1.35 -13.58 21.70
N ASN A 82 1.58 -12.77 20.66
CA ASN A 82 1.04 -11.42 20.53
C ASN A 82 0.50 -11.13 19.12
N PHE A 83 -0.10 -12.12 18.47
CA PHE A 83 -0.53 -11.99 17.08
C PHE A 83 -1.72 -11.02 16.91
N GLU A 84 -1.55 -9.99 16.09
CA GLU A 84 -2.61 -8.99 15.81
C GLU A 84 -3.48 -9.43 14.63
N LEU A 85 -4.43 -10.33 14.89
CA LEU A 85 -5.28 -10.92 13.84
C LEU A 85 -6.00 -9.88 12.98
N GLN A 86 -6.61 -8.86 13.60
CA GLN A 86 -7.36 -7.83 12.88
C GLN A 86 -6.45 -6.96 12.00
N LEU A 87 -5.24 -6.67 12.47
CA LEU A 87 -4.27 -5.88 11.71
C LEU A 87 -3.83 -6.62 10.44
N TRP A 88 -3.50 -7.90 10.57
CA TRP A 88 -3.17 -8.76 9.44
C TRP A 88 -4.34 -8.94 8.47
N ASN A 89 -5.55 -9.12 8.98
CA ASN A 89 -6.75 -9.22 8.14
C ASN A 89 -6.95 -7.95 7.29
N ASN A 90 -6.80 -6.77 7.90
CA ASN A 90 -6.91 -5.51 7.18
C ASN A 90 -5.80 -5.31 6.14
N TYR A 91 -4.58 -5.75 6.45
CA TYR A 91 -3.47 -5.77 5.49
C TYR A 91 -3.79 -6.66 4.28
N PHE A 92 -4.30 -7.88 4.48
CA PHE A 92 -4.68 -8.76 3.37
C PHE A 92 -5.82 -8.19 2.54
N HIS A 93 -6.84 -7.60 3.16
CA HIS A 93 -7.90 -6.90 2.43
C HIS A 93 -7.37 -5.71 1.61
N LEU A 94 -6.38 -4.98 2.12
CA LEU A 94 -5.68 -3.93 1.35
C LEU A 94 -4.92 -4.53 0.16
N ALA A 95 -4.17 -5.60 0.36
CA ALA A 95 -3.41 -6.26 -0.69
C ALA A 95 -4.33 -6.78 -1.81
N VAL A 96 -5.45 -7.41 -1.45
CA VAL A 96 -6.47 -7.84 -2.41
C VAL A 96 -7.05 -6.66 -3.17
N ALA A 97 -7.49 -5.60 -2.49
CA ALA A 97 -8.03 -4.41 -3.14
C ALA A 97 -7.03 -3.75 -4.09
N PHE A 98 -5.75 -3.72 -3.72
CA PHE A 98 -4.68 -3.21 -4.56
C PHE A 98 -4.49 -4.07 -5.82
N LEU A 99 -4.47 -5.40 -5.69
CA LEU A 99 -4.22 -6.32 -6.80
C LEU A 99 -5.39 -6.41 -7.77
N THR A 100 -6.63 -6.26 -7.30
CA THR A 100 -7.85 -6.41 -8.12
C THR A 100 -8.33 -5.10 -8.74
N GLN A 101 -7.66 -3.98 -8.49
CA GLN A 101 -8.04 -2.69 -9.08
C GLN A 101 -7.92 -2.71 -10.61
N GLU A 102 -8.83 -2.02 -11.30
CA GLU A 102 -8.92 -2.00 -12.76
C GLU A 102 -7.64 -1.51 -13.45
N SER A 103 -6.91 -0.58 -12.83
CA SER A 103 -5.69 0.01 -13.38
C SER A 103 -4.54 -1.00 -13.55
N LEU A 104 -4.61 -2.15 -12.86
CA LEU A 104 -3.64 -3.24 -12.93
C LEU A 104 -4.12 -4.47 -13.73
N GLN A 105 -5.40 -4.50 -14.13
CA GLN A 105 -5.96 -5.60 -14.93
C GLN A 105 -5.60 -5.43 -16.41
N LEU A 106 -4.35 -5.75 -16.75
CA LEU A 106 -3.76 -5.54 -18.08
C LEU A 106 -4.52 -6.24 -19.21
N GLU A 107 -5.28 -7.28 -18.90
CA GLU A 107 -6.20 -7.97 -19.81
C GLU A 107 -7.24 -7.04 -20.44
N ASN A 108 -7.65 -5.99 -19.72
CA ASN A 108 -8.63 -5.00 -20.19
C ASN A 108 -8.02 -3.93 -21.11
N PHE A 109 -6.70 -3.94 -21.29
CA PHE A 109 -5.97 -2.98 -22.11
C PHE A 109 -5.73 -3.54 -23.51
N SER A 110 -5.69 -2.66 -24.52
CA SER A 110 -5.31 -3.05 -25.88
C SER A 110 -3.89 -3.61 -25.94
N SER A 111 -3.62 -4.50 -26.90
CA SER A 111 -2.32 -5.17 -27.04
C SER A 111 -1.15 -4.18 -27.15
N ALA A 112 -1.33 -3.09 -27.91
CA ALA A 112 -0.32 -2.03 -28.04
C ALA A 112 -0.03 -1.32 -26.71
N LYS A 113 -1.08 -1.08 -25.90
CA LYS A 113 -0.97 -0.41 -24.60
C LYS A 113 -0.34 -1.33 -23.56
N ARG A 114 -0.72 -2.61 -23.54
CA ARG A 114 -0.11 -3.65 -22.70
C ARG A 114 1.38 -3.84 -23.00
N GLY A 115 1.76 -3.93 -24.28
CA GLY A 115 3.16 -4.04 -24.69
C GLY A 115 4.02 -2.87 -24.21
N LYS A 116 3.50 -1.64 -24.26
CA LYS A 116 4.21 -0.46 -23.72
C LYS A 116 4.38 -0.46 -22.21
N ILE A 117 3.45 -1.06 -21.46
CA ILE A 117 3.52 -1.14 -20.00
C ILE A 117 4.53 -2.21 -19.57
N LEU A 118 4.53 -3.37 -20.21
CA LEU A 118 5.40 -4.50 -19.86
C LEU A 118 6.86 -4.30 -20.29
N ASN A 119 7.11 -3.52 -21.34
CA ASN A 119 8.46 -3.27 -21.86
C ASN A 119 9.17 -2.08 -21.18
N LYS A 120 8.67 -1.62 -20.03
CA LYS A 120 9.27 -0.56 -19.20
C LYS A 120 9.73 -1.12 -17.85
#